data_AF-A0A199UM66-F1
#
_entry.id   AF-A0A199UM66-F1
#
_cell.length_a   1.000
_cell.length_b   1.000
_cell.length_c   1.000
_cell.angle_alpha   90.00
_cell.angle_beta   90.00
_cell.angle_gamma   90.00
#
_symmetry.space_group_name_H-M   'P 1'
#
loop_
_entity.id
_entity.type
_entity.pdbx_description
1 polymer ?
#
loop_
_entity_poly.entity_id
_entity_poly.type
_entity_poly.pdbx_seq_one_letter_code
_entity_poly.pdbx_strand_id
1 'polypeptide(L)'
;MEAFTQILKAKMWSLNRYEREVNYGHRSAIKKILEGDASPASAMILCVSAIRSHSDHAAKVELTDGWYPLDAVLDVSLSKQLQAGKLFVGQKLRVWGAALCGWVGPISFLEASNTVSLLIHINGTFRATWDEPLGFCKGPGPPLAFRCIKSYGGIVPMTLVGVTRVYPLLYKERFPNGGSVVRSERMERKALQLCQQRRSKIVEDIMSEQQEHFENINDSDEGAKICKILESAAEPEVIMAEMSSEQLVSFSSYQAKKNAIRQSDVNKKIEKALEDSGLSSRDITPFMKVRVVGLTSKSSNRKGRPREGLITIWNPTEKHKIDLVEGQIYSVTGLTPLNHASDILHLRARGSSTVWRPLPSTDTKNFEPFFCPRKAVLLSNLGEVPLARPINFVCFSEFDAAAVIVHVGEVYLSESQKKQWIFMTDGSGSTSEIQFEEMYNRLLAVSFCSPTTDNDSSAIFTNTLSGTTVGLCNLIKRPRDQINHFWVAEATENSTCSISYNLPSSSHLKEAAVSAEKWAKMSYSTIQKMRKRRCYYTIENVALPL
;
A
#
# COMPACT_ATOMS: atom_id res chain seq x y z
N MET A 1 -65.53 20.94 4.53
CA MET A 1 -65.13 19.89 5.50
C MET A 1 -63.70 19.43 5.27
N GLU A 2 -63.35 18.94 4.09
CA GLU A 2 -62.01 18.39 3.78
C GLU A 2 -60.86 19.40 3.94
N ALA A 3 -61.02 20.64 3.45
CA ALA A 3 -60.03 21.71 3.63
C ALA A 3 -59.79 22.04 5.12
N PHE A 4 -60.84 22.04 5.94
CA PHE A 4 -60.74 22.31 7.38
C PHE A 4 -59.98 21.18 8.09
N THR A 5 -60.24 19.92 7.71
CA THR A 5 -59.49 18.76 8.21
C THR A 5 -58.00 18.82 7.83
N GLN A 6 -57.68 19.26 6.61
CA GLN A 6 -56.28 19.43 6.18
C GLN A 6 -55.57 20.54 6.97
N ILE A 7 -56.23 21.67 7.21
CA ILE A 7 -55.68 22.78 8.01
C ILE A 7 -55.44 22.34 9.46
N LEU A 8 -56.39 21.63 10.08
CA LEU A 8 -56.22 21.11 11.44
C LEU A 8 -55.07 20.11 11.52
N LYS A 9 -54.95 19.19 10.55
CA LYS A 9 -53.80 18.28 10.46
C LYS A 9 -52.50 19.10 10.36
N ALA A 10 -52.41 20.07 9.45
CA ALA A 10 -51.21 20.89 9.28
C ALA A 10 -50.82 21.63 10.57
N LYS A 11 -51.79 22.25 11.28
CA LYS A 11 -51.54 22.89 12.58
C LYS A 11 -51.04 21.90 13.63
N MET A 12 -51.68 20.73 13.74
CA MET A 12 -51.28 19.69 14.68
C MET A 12 -49.87 19.16 14.38
N TRP A 13 -49.52 18.97 13.10
CA TRP A 13 -48.18 18.61 12.66
C TRP A 13 -47.15 19.70 12.99
N SER A 14 -47.48 20.97 12.77
CA SER A 14 -46.61 22.10 13.12
C SER A 14 -46.36 22.18 14.63
N LEU A 15 -47.42 22.00 15.44
CA LEU A 15 -47.29 22.00 16.89
C LEU A 15 -46.44 20.81 17.37
N ASN A 16 -46.64 19.61 16.82
CA ASN A 16 -45.83 18.44 17.16
C ASN A 16 -44.34 18.65 16.84
N ARG A 17 -44.02 19.26 15.69
CA ARG A 17 -42.62 19.60 15.35
C ARG A 17 -42.03 20.60 16.34
N TYR A 18 -42.78 21.64 16.69
CA TYR A 18 -42.34 22.63 17.68
C TYR A 18 -42.05 21.98 19.04
N GLU A 19 -42.98 21.19 19.56
CA GLU A 19 -42.81 20.47 20.83
C GLU A 19 -41.56 19.58 20.81
N ARG A 20 -41.37 18.79 19.76
CA ARG A 20 -40.22 17.90 19.63
C ARG A 20 -38.90 18.65 19.53
N GLU A 21 -38.81 19.63 18.66
CA GLU A 21 -37.55 20.29 18.36
C GLU A 21 -37.15 21.33 19.41
N VAL A 22 -38.11 22.16 19.83
CA VAL A 22 -37.86 23.30 20.74
C VAL A 22 -37.97 22.86 22.19
N ASN A 23 -39.09 22.24 22.59
CA ASN A 23 -39.31 21.91 23.99
C ASN A 23 -38.53 20.66 24.43
N TYR A 24 -38.48 19.62 23.59
CA TYR A 24 -37.74 18.39 23.88
C TYR A 24 -36.30 18.39 23.34
N GLY A 25 -35.86 19.44 22.65
CA GLY A 25 -34.49 19.57 22.13
C GLY A 25 -34.10 18.50 21.10
N HIS A 26 -35.07 17.85 20.45
CA HIS A 26 -34.79 16.82 19.46
C HIS A 26 -34.23 17.43 18.18
N ARG A 27 -33.01 17.04 17.81
CA ARG A 27 -32.35 17.50 16.57
C ARG A 27 -32.28 16.39 15.54
N SER A 28 -32.75 16.68 14.33
CA SER A 28 -32.79 15.76 13.20
C SER A 28 -31.39 15.49 12.63
N ALA A 29 -31.28 14.57 11.66
CA ALA A 29 -29.98 14.14 11.14
C ALA A 29 -29.25 15.29 10.42
N ILE A 30 -29.93 15.98 9.51
CA ILE A 30 -29.35 17.12 8.77
C ILE A 30 -28.99 18.25 9.74
N LYS A 31 -29.86 18.55 10.72
CA LYS A 31 -29.60 19.59 11.72
C LYS A 31 -28.34 19.29 12.54
N LYS A 32 -28.20 18.07 13.06
CA LYS A 32 -27.00 17.64 13.80
C LYS A 32 -25.73 17.69 12.95
N ILE A 33 -25.83 17.39 11.65
CA ILE A 33 -24.68 17.45 10.73
C ILE A 33 -24.23 18.90 10.52
N LEU A 34 -25.17 19.82 10.24
CA LEU A 34 -24.86 21.22 9.98
C LEU A 34 -24.31 21.95 11.22
N GLU A 35 -24.82 21.59 12.40
CA GLU A 35 -24.37 22.11 13.70
C GLU A 35 -23.03 21.48 14.17
N GLY A 36 -22.47 20.51 13.44
CA GLY A 36 -21.18 19.88 13.77
C GLY A 36 -21.26 18.78 14.85
N ASP A 37 -22.46 18.43 15.31
CA ASP A 37 -22.69 17.42 16.35
C ASP A 37 -22.72 15.98 15.84
N ALA A 38 -22.74 15.78 14.52
CA ALA A 38 -22.69 14.48 13.89
C ALA A 38 -21.90 14.50 12.57
N SER A 39 -21.23 13.40 12.26
CA SER A 39 -20.50 13.28 11.00
C SER A 39 -21.45 13.08 9.81
N PRO A 40 -21.27 13.83 8.70
CA PRO A 40 -21.99 13.57 7.44
C PRO A 40 -21.66 12.20 6.84
N ALA A 41 -20.53 11.59 7.24
CA ALA A 41 -20.13 10.27 6.78
C ALA A 41 -20.93 9.13 7.43
N SER A 42 -21.71 9.40 8.48
CA SER A 42 -22.55 8.40 9.15
C SER A 42 -23.64 7.89 8.21
N ALA A 43 -24.04 6.62 8.36
CA ALA A 43 -25.12 6.04 7.57
C ALA A 43 -26.47 6.68 7.96
N MET A 44 -27.19 7.19 6.97
CA MET A 44 -28.50 7.84 7.14
C MET A 44 -29.42 7.54 5.98
N ILE A 45 -30.72 7.69 6.20
CA ILE A 45 -31.76 7.52 5.18
C ILE A 45 -32.39 8.87 4.92
N LEU A 46 -32.32 9.30 3.67
CA LEU A 46 -32.87 10.57 3.20
C LEU A 46 -33.85 10.30 2.06
N CYS A 47 -34.82 11.18 1.87
CA CYS A 47 -35.76 11.13 0.77
C CYS A 47 -35.40 12.20 -0.26
N VAL A 48 -35.48 11.88 -1.55
CA VAL A 48 -35.37 12.88 -2.62
C VAL A 48 -36.64 13.75 -2.60
N SER A 49 -36.54 15.02 -2.21
CA SER A 49 -37.69 15.94 -2.17
C SER A 49 -37.86 16.73 -3.46
N ALA A 50 -36.77 17.08 -4.13
CA ALA A 50 -36.79 17.80 -5.40
C ALA A 50 -35.58 17.46 -6.28
N ILE A 51 -35.68 17.69 -7.58
CA ILE A 51 -34.55 17.64 -8.51
C ILE A 51 -34.20 19.08 -8.87
N ARG A 52 -32.97 19.51 -8.56
CA ARG A 52 -32.52 20.89 -8.77
C ARG A 52 -31.94 21.09 -10.17
N SER A 53 -31.18 20.11 -10.68
CA SER A 53 -30.61 20.17 -12.02
C SER A 53 -30.32 18.78 -12.59
N HIS A 54 -30.42 18.68 -13.92
CA HIS A 54 -30.02 17.50 -14.69
C HIS A 54 -28.69 17.83 -15.39
N SER A 55 -27.57 17.47 -14.77
CA SER A 55 -26.22 17.57 -15.35
C SER A 55 -25.64 16.18 -15.48
N ASP A 56 -24.91 15.89 -16.57
CA ASP A 56 -24.28 14.59 -16.82
C ASP A 56 -23.19 14.25 -15.81
N HIS A 57 -22.55 15.27 -15.24
CA HIS A 57 -21.33 15.11 -14.44
C HIS A 57 -21.51 15.49 -12.97
N ALA A 58 -22.47 16.36 -12.67
CA ALA A 58 -22.72 16.87 -11.33
C ALA A 58 -24.18 17.33 -11.17
N ALA A 59 -25.13 16.42 -11.38
CA ALA A 59 -26.53 16.71 -11.12
C ALA A 59 -26.75 17.07 -9.65
N LYS A 60 -27.75 17.92 -9.38
CA LYS A 60 -28.14 18.32 -8.02
C LYS A 60 -29.55 17.87 -7.71
N VAL A 61 -29.73 17.31 -6.52
CA VAL A 61 -31.03 16.91 -5.97
C VAL A 61 -31.16 17.46 -4.57
N GLU A 62 -32.38 17.71 -4.12
CA GLU A 62 -32.67 18.05 -2.73
C GLU A 62 -32.99 16.77 -1.96
N LEU A 63 -32.32 16.57 -0.82
CA LEU A 63 -32.52 15.42 0.06
C LEU A 63 -33.06 15.90 1.41
N THR A 64 -34.07 15.20 1.96
CA THR A 64 -34.64 15.53 3.27
C THR A 64 -34.59 14.35 4.23
N ASP A 65 -34.34 14.65 5.51
CA ASP A 65 -34.50 13.71 6.63
C ASP A 65 -35.93 13.74 7.22
N GLY A 66 -36.86 14.42 6.54
CA GLY A 66 -38.24 14.64 6.97
C GLY A 66 -38.43 15.91 7.79
N TRP A 67 -37.36 16.52 8.30
CA TRP A 67 -37.40 17.77 9.06
C TRP A 67 -36.91 18.93 8.20
N TYR A 68 -35.71 18.78 7.63
CA TYR A 68 -35.04 19.78 6.81
C TYR A 68 -34.64 19.20 5.46
N PRO A 69 -34.71 19.99 4.38
CA PRO A 69 -34.10 19.65 3.10
C PRO A 69 -32.65 20.17 3.00
N LEU A 70 -31.77 19.46 2.32
CA LEU A 70 -30.42 19.93 1.98
C LEU A 70 -30.09 19.54 0.55
N ASP A 71 -29.53 20.47 -0.22
CA ASP A 71 -29.07 20.19 -1.57
C ASP A 71 -27.90 19.19 -1.54
N ALA A 72 -27.92 18.24 -2.47
CA ALA A 72 -26.93 17.21 -2.63
C ALA A 72 -26.38 17.19 -4.06
N VAL A 73 -25.05 17.11 -4.17
CA VAL A 73 -24.34 16.98 -5.44
C VAL A 73 -24.07 15.50 -5.70
N LEU A 74 -24.50 15.03 -6.86
CA LEU A 74 -24.33 13.66 -7.31
C LEU A 74 -23.00 13.48 -8.04
N ASP A 75 -22.35 12.33 -7.86
CA ASP A 75 -21.26 11.93 -8.75
C ASP A 75 -21.76 11.60 -10.17
N VAL A 76 -20.81 11.39 -11.09
CA VAL A 76 -21.11 11.08 -12.51
C VAL A 76 -22.00 9.83 -12.64
N SER A 77 -21.84 8.83 -11.77
CA SER A 77 -22.59 7.58 -11.87
C SER A 77 -24.03 7.73 -11.38
N LEU A 78 -24.24 8.47 -10.29
CA LEU A 78 -25.55 8.84 -9.77
C LEU A 78 -26.29 9.79 -10.70
N SER A 79 -25.58 10.75 -11.30
CA SER A 79 -26.12 11.66 -12.32
C SER A 79 -26.69 10.87 -13.50
N LYS A 80 -25.99 9.84 -13.97
CA LYS A 80 -26.51 8.91 -14.99
C LYS A 80 -27.72 8.10 -14.50
N GLN A 81 -27.80 7.72 -13.22
CA GLN A 81 -28.99 7.06 -12.68
C GLN A 81 -30.21 7.99 -12.65
N LEU A 82 -30.01 9.27 -12.35
CA LEU A 82 -31.06 10.30 -12.41
C LEU A 82 -31.59 10.46 -13.84
N GLN A 83 -30.70 10.60 -14.81
CA GLN A 83 -31.07 10.72 -16.22
C GLN A 83 -31.80 9.49 -16.74
N ALA A 84 -31.38 8.30 -16.30
CA ALA A 84 -32.06 7.05 -16.64
C ALA A 84 -33.41 6.86 -15.90
N GLY A 85 -33.88 7.85 -15.15
CA GLY A 85 -35.14 7.79 -14.37
C GLY A 85 -35.11 6.80 -13.20
N LYS A 86 -33.92 6.31 -12.81
CA LYS A 86 -33.75 5.32 -11.72
C LYS A 86 -33.65 5.97 -10.34
N LEU A 87 -33.33 7.26 -10.32
CA LEU A 87 -33.39 8.15 -9.17
C LEU A 87 -34.49 9.18 -9.43
N PHE A 88 -35.44 9.34 -8.50
CA PHE A 88 -36.63 10.19 -8.70
C PHE A 88 -37.16 10.75 -7.37
N VAL A 89 -38.01 11.78 -7.45
CA VAL A 89 -38.62 12.44 -6.28
C VAL A 89 -39.52 11.46 -5.50
N GLY A 90 -39.43 11.49 -4.18
CA GLY A 90 -40.12 10.58 -3.26
C GLY A 90 -39.35 9.30 -2.96
N GLN A 91 -38.22 9.04 -3.64
CA GLN A 91 -37.42 7.85 -3.39
C GLN A 91 -36.58 8.00 -2.11
N LYS A 92 -36.64 6.98 -1.25
CA LYS A 92 -35.76 6.87 -0.08
C LYS A 92 -34.41 6.26 -0.45
N LEU A 93 -33.35 6.93 -0.03
CA LEU A 93 -31.97 6.53 -0.25
C LEU A 93 -31.28 6.34 1.08
N ARG A 94 -30.59 5.22 1.25
CA ARG A 94 -29.57 5.08 2.28
C ARG A 94 -28.27 5.67 1.75
N VAL A 95 -27.76 6.69 2.44
CA VAL A 95 -26.52 7.38 2.12
C VAL A 95 -25.50 7.06 3.22
N TRP A 96 -24.30 6.68 2.82
CA TRP A 96 -23.19 6.36 3.73
C TRP A 96 -21.88 6.88 3.16
N GLY A 97 -21.08 7.56 4.00
CA GLY A 97 -19.81 8.14 3.60
C GLY A 97 -19.97 9.44 2.80
N ALA A 98 -21.05 10.20 3.06
CA ALA A 98 -21.21 11.52 2.48
C ALA A 98 -20.24 12.54 3.10
N ALA A 99 -20.00 13.63 2.37
CA ALA A 99 -19.22 14.77 2.84
C ALA A 99 -20.01 16.06 2.69
N LEU A 100 -19.60 17.14 3.35
CA LEU A 100 -20.16 18.47 3.13
C LEU A 100 -19.23 19.26 2.21
N CYS A 101 -19.81 20.00 1.28
CA CYS A 101 -19.15 21.00 0.45
C CYS A 101 -19.62 22.39 0.88
N GLY A 102 -18.71 23.35 1.01
CA GLY A 102 -19.02 24.73 1.41
C GLY A 102 -19.23 24.95 2.92
N TRP A 103 -19.05 23.92 3.75
CA TRP A 103 -19.20 24.01 5.20
C TRP A 103 -17.89 24.45 5.86
N VAL A 104 -17.92 25.58 6.57
CA VAL A 104 -16.74 26.19 7.23
C VAL A 104 -16.79 26.02 8.75
N GLY A 105 -17.92 25.59 9.31
CA GLY A 105 -18.10 25.33 10.73
C GLY A 105 -19.58 25.21 11.10
N PRO A 106 -19.90 24.96 12.39
CA PRO A 106 -21.28 24.88 12.87
C PRO A 106 -22.13 26.07 12.41
N ILE A 107 -23.23 25.77 11.72
CA ILE A 107 -24.15 26.79 11.19
C ILE A 107 -25.60 26.37 11.40
N SER A 108 -26.48 27.36 11.52
CA SER A 108 -27.92 27.09 11.56
C SER A 108 -28.42 26.64 10.18
N PHE A 109 -29.52 25.89 10.16
CA PHE A 109 -30.12 25.42 8.91
C PHE A 109 -30.45 26.57 7.93
N LEU A 110 -30.96 27.69 8.46
CA LEU A 110 -31.39 28.83 7.64
C LEU A 110 -30.22 29.47 6.89
N GLU A 111 -29.05 29.53 7.52
CA GLU A 111 -27.81 30.06 6.92
C GLU A 111 -27.16 29.06 5.95
N ALA A 112 -27.36 27.76 6.17
CA ALA A 112 -26.80 26.68 5.36
C ALA A 112 -27.49 26.49 4.00
N SER A 113 -28.78 26.85 3.92
CA SER A 113 -29.76 26.51 2.87
C SER A 113 -29.32 26.73 1.42
N ASN A 114 -28.30 27.58 1.15
CA ASN A 114 -27.77 27.82 -0.20
C ASN A 114 -26.23 27.78 -0.30
N THR A 115 -25.55 27.56 0.82
CA THR A 115 -24.08 27.65 0.92
C THR A 115 -23.45 26.27 1.07
N VAL A 116 -24.18 25.35 1.72
CA VAL A 116 -23.71 24.00 2.00
C VAL A 116 -24.46 22.99 1.16
N SER A 117 -23.73 22.05 0.59
CA SER A 117 -24.32 20.91 -0.13
C SER A 117 -23.71 19.60 0.34
N LEU A 118 -24.53 18.55 0.35
CA LEU A 118 -24.09 17.20 0.64
C LEU A 118 -23.46 16.56 -0.61
N LEU A 119 -22.25 16.04 -0.50
CA LEU A 119 -21.61 15.26 -1.55
C LEU A 119 -21.95 13.78 -1.34
N ILE A 120 -22.66 13.19 -2.31
CA ILE A 120 -23.01 11.76 -2.27
C ILE A 120 -22.45 11.01 -3.48
N HIS A 121 -22.03 9.78 -3.22
CA HIS A 121 -21.38 8.94 -4.22
C HIS A 121 -22.09 7.60 -4.39
N ILE A 122 -22.05 7.02 -5.59
CA ILE A 122 -22.76 5.79 -5.96
C ILE A 122 -22.34 4.59 -5.09
N ASN A 123 -21.06 4.50 -4.67
CA ASN A 123 -20.59 3.38 -3.84
C ASN A 123 -21.12 3.46 -2.39
N GLY A 124 -21.57 4.63 -1.97
CA GLY A 124 -22.16 4.87 -0.66
C GLY A 124 -23.67 5.07 -0.68
N THR A 125 -24.31 4.96 -1.84
CA THR A 125 -25.74 5.26 -2.00
C THR A 125 -26.50 4.00 -2.40
N PHE A 126 -27.50 3.64 -1.60
CA PHE A 126 -28.35 2.46 -1.79
C PHE A 126 -29.82 2.87 -1.79
N ARG A 127 -30.67 2.08 -2.45
CA ARG A 127 -32.12 2.22 -2.28
C ARG A 127 -32.50 1.73 -0.89
N ALA A 128 -33.29 2.51 -0.17
CA ALA A 128 -33.91 2.10 1.09
C ALA A 128 -35.31 1.56 0.83
N THR A 129 -35.85 0.74 1.73
CA THR A 129 -37.25 0.32 1.62
C THR A 129 -38.19 1.49 1.95
N TRP A 130 -39.45 1.39 1.54
CA TRP A 130 -40.43 2.49 1.68
C TRP A 130 -40.80 2.75 3.15
N ASP A 131 -40.73 1.74 4.01
CA ASP A 131 -41.12 1.75 5.42
C ASP A 131 -39.96 2.15 6.35
N GLU A 132 -38.71 2.10 5.88
CA GLU A 132 -37.55 2.50 6.68
C GLU A 132 -37.63 3.98 7.12
N PRO A 133 -37.37 4.30 8.40
CA PRO A 133 -37.48 5.65 8.93
C PRO A 133 -36.36 6.57 8.41
N LEU A 134 -36.67 7.85 8.17
CA LEU A 134 -35.69 8.85 7.78
C LEU A 134 -34.78 9.24 8.96
N GLY A 135 -33.55 9.65 8.66
CA GLY A 135 -32.54 10.04 9.64
C GLY A 135 -31.42 9.00 9.80
N PHE A 136 -30.68 9.06 10.92
CA PHE A 136 -29.54 8.17 11.15
C PHE A 136 -29.95 6.69 11.29
N CYS A 137 -29.14 5.83 10.68
CA CYS A 137 -29.29 4.38 10.83
C CYS A 137 -28.78 3.93 12.21
N LYS A 138 -29.46 2.94 12.83
CA LYS A 138 -29.05 2.37 14.13
C LYS A 138 -27.79 1.51 14.07
N GLY A 139 -27.28 1.20 12.89
CA GLY A 139 -26.09 0.38 12.68
C GLY A 139 -25.54 0.48 11.26
N PRO A 140 -24.39 -0.15 10.98
CA PRO A 140 -23.85 -0.23 9.62
C PRO A 140 -24.85 -0.95 8.71
N GLY A 141 -25.15 -0.34 7.57
CA GLY A 141 -26.01 -0.96 6.55
C GLY A 141 -25.37 -2.21 5.94
N PRO A 142 -26.09 -2.91 5.05
CA PRO A 142 -25.53 -4.04 4.33
C PRO A 142 -24.29 -3.61 3.52
N PRO A 143 -23.24 -4.44 3.46
CA PRO A 143 -22.02 -4.12 2.73
C PRO A 143 -22.30 -4.00 1.23
N LEU A 144 -21.59 -3.10 0.56
CA LEU A 144 -21.61 -3.02 -0.90
C LEU A 144 -21.01 -4.31 -1.46
N ALA A 145 -21.74 -4.98 -2.35
CA ALA A 145 -21.22 -6.14 -3.04
C ALA A 145 -19.98 -5.74 -3.86
N PHE A 146 -18.86 -6.45 -3.69
CA PHE A 146 -17.57 -6.12 -4.31
C PHE A 146 -17.67 -5.92 -5.83
N ARG A 147 -18.51 -6.72 -6.51
CA ARG A 147 -18.74 -6.60 -7.94
C ARG A 147 -19.38 -5.27 -8.37
N CYS A 148 -20.13 -4.63 -7.50
CA CYS A 148 -20.86 -3.40 -7.76
C CYS A 148 -20.02 -2.13 -7.62
N ILE A 149 -18.82 -2.22 -7.02
CA ILE A 149 -17.94 -1.06 -6.82
C ILE A 149 -17.60 -0.40 -8.15
N LYS A 150 -17.80 0.92 -8.21
CA LYS A 150 -17.51 1.77 -9.37
C LYS A 150 -16.25 2.59 -9.15
N SER A 151 -15.38 2.66 -10.16
CA SER A 151 -14.06 3.31 -10.07
C SER A 151 -14.13 4.81 -9.77
N TYR A 152 -15.17 5.49 -10.26
CA TYR A 152 -15.42 6.92 -10.00
C TYR A 152 -16.51 7.15 -8.96
N GLY A 153 -16.83 6.12 -8.17
CA GLY A 153 -17.98 6.12 -7.28
C GLY A 153 -17.71 6.56 -5.86
N GLY A 154 -16.64 7.33 -5.63
CA GLY A 154 -16.20 7.73 -4.30
C GLY A 154 -15.72 6.57 -3.42
N ILE A 155 -15.54 6.87 -2.13
CA ILE A 155 -15.10 5.90 -1.11
C ILE A 155 -16.17 4.81 -0.94
N VAL A 156 -15.73 3.56 -0.84
CA VAL A 156 -16.57 2.41 -0.48
C VAL A 156 -16.71 2.37 1.04
N PRO A 157 -17.90 2.61 1.60
CA PRO A 157 -18.06 2.67 3.06
C PRO A 157 -17.81 1.33 3.73
N MET A 158 -18.29 0.25 3.12
CA MET A 158 -18.06 -1.13 3.58
C MET A 158 -18.25 -2.14 2.44
N THR A 159 -17.38 -3.14 2.35
CA THR A 159 -17.53 -4.31 1.47
C THR A 159 -17.03 -5.56 2.18
N LEU A 160 -17.53 -6.73 1.78
CA LEU A 160 -16.93 -8.01 2.15
C LEU A 160 -15.97 -8.50 1.08
N VAL A 161 -14.84 -9.05 1.49
CA VAL A 161 -13.82 -9.61 0.60
C VAL A 161 -13.24 -10.90 1.16
N GLY A 162 -12.98 -11.86 0.28
CA GLY A 162 -12.15 -13.03 0.58
C GLY A 162 -10.70 -12.75 0.21
N VAL A 163 -9.76 -12.94 1.13
CA VAL A 163 -8.32 -12.75 0.87
C VAL A 163 -7.77 -13.99 0.16
N THR A 164 -7.24 -13.79 -1.04
CA THR A 164 -6.65 -14.89 -1.83
C THR A 164 -5.14 -14.93 -1.70
N ARG A 165 -4.47 -13.79 -1.72
CA ARG A 165 -3.01 -13.67 -1.54
C ARG A 165 -2.66 -12.44 -0.74
N VAL A 166 -1.68 -12.56 0.15
CA VAL A 166 -1.04 -11.42 0.84
C VAL A 166 0.39 -11.31 0.32
N TYR A 167 0.74 -10.17 -0.27
CA TYR A 167 2.07 -9.92 -0.83
C TYR A 167 3.00 -9.26 0.20
N PRO A 168 4.33 -9.41 0.05
CA PRO A 168 5.31 -8.81 0.96
C PRO A 168 5.22 -7.28 1.02
N LEU A 169 5.81 -6.71 2.07
CA LEU A 169 5.97 -5.26 2.23
C LEU A 169 6.99 -4.71 1.23
N LEU A 170 6.63 -3.60 0.58
CA LEU A 170 7.43 -2.88 -0.39
C LEU A 170 7.58 -1.42 0.02
N TYR A 171 8.60 -0.77 -0.52
CA TYR A 171 8.94 0.62 -0.23
C TYR A 171 9.00 1.40 -1.53
N LYS A 172 8.15 2.42 -1.68
CA LYS A 172 8.19 3.33 -2.82
C LYS A 172 8.95 4.58 -2.43
N GLU A 173 10.09 4.82 -3.05
CA GLU A 173 10.80 6.10 -2.95
C GLU A 173 10.41 7.00 -4.12
N ARG A 174 10.17 8.28 -3.84
CA ARG A 174 9.94 9.32 -4.85
C ARG A 174 11.17 10.21 -4.91
N PHE A 175 11.62 10.47 -6.12
CA PHE A 175 12.76 11.34 -6.37
C PHE A 175 12.29 12.77 -6.67
N PRO A 176 13.11 13.80 -6.38
CA PRO A 176 12.78 15.20 -6.67
C PRO A 176 12.48 15.46 -8.16
N ASN A 177 13.05 14.66 -9.06
CA ASN A 177 12.81 14.74 -10.51
C ASN A 177 11.43 14.19 -10.96
N GLY A 178 10.56 13.78 -10.02
CA GLY A 178 9.25 13.19 -10.30
C GLY A 178 9.29 11.68 -10.59
N GLY A 179 10.48 11.09 -10.71
CA GLY A 179 10.67 9.65 -10.81
C GLY A 179 10.29 8.92 -9.52
N SER A 180 10.04 7.62 -9.62
CA SER A 180 9.85 6.80 -8.42
C SER A 180 10.40 5.41 -8.62
N VAL A 181 10.84 4.80 -7.52
CA VAL A 181 11.40 3.46 -7.49
C VAL A 181 10.72 2.64 -6.40
N VAL A 182 10.46 1.38 -6.68
CA VAL A 182 9.92 0.43 -5.69
C VAL A 182 11.02 -0.56 -5.32
N ARG A 183 11.18 -0.80 -4.02
CA ARG A 183 12.15 -1.72 -3.47
C ARG A 183 11.48 -2.75 -2.58
N SER A 184 11.99 -3.97 -2.64
CA SER A 184 11.72 -4.99 -1.62
C SER A 184 12.35 -4.58 -0.28
N GLU A 185 11.90 -5.19 0.81
CA GLU A 185 12.47 -4.94 2.15
C GLU A 185 14.00 -5.15 2.19
N ARG A 186 14.50 -6.21 1.54
CA ARG A 186 15.95 -6.48 1.44
C ARG A 186 16.68 -5.34 0.74
N MET A 187 16.12 -4.85 -0.37
CA MET A 187 16.75 -3.80 -1.18
C MET A 187 16.69 -2.45 -0.48
N GLU A 188 15.59 -2.14 0.21
CA GLU A 188 15.49 -0.92 1.00
C GLU A 188 16.46 -0.92 2.18
N ARG A 189 16.62 -2.05 2.88
CA ARG A 189 17.62 -2.19 3.94
C ARG A 189 19.04 -1.91 3.44
N LYS A 190 19.39 -2.44 2.26
CA LYS A 190 20.69 -2.18 1.62
C LYS A 190 20.84 -0.72 1.21
N ALA A 191 19.81 -0.12 0.62
CA ALA A 191 19.82 1.29 0.24
C ALA A 191 19.97 2.21 1.45
N LEU A 192 19.28 1.90 2.56
CA LEU A 192 19.40 2.61 3.82
C LEU A 192 20.82 2.50 4.39
N GLN A 193 21.40 1.30 4.41
CA GLN A 193 22.78 1.09 4.87
C GLN A 193 23.78 1.89 4.04
N LEU A 194 23.66 1.85 2.70
CA LEU A 194 24.56 2.62 1.81
C LEU A 194 24.40 4.14 2.02
N CYS A 195 23.15 4.61 2.19
CA CYS A 195 22.89 6.01 2.49
C CYS A 195 23.51 6.42 3.82
N GLN A 196 23.34 5.61 4.87
CA GLN A 196 23.95 5.84 6.18
C GLN A 196 25.47 5.87 6.09
N GLN A 197 26.10 4.92 5.38
CA GLN A 197 27.55 4.89 5.17
C GLN A 197 28.06 6.15 4.48
N ARG A 198 27.40 6.61 3.42
CA ARG A 198 27.78 7.85 2.72
C ARG A 198 27.62 9.08 3.61
N ARG A 199 26.54 9.14 4.39
CA ARG A 199 26.30 10.22 5.37
C ARG A 199 27.36 10.23 6.46
N SER A 200 27.70 9.07 7.02
CA SER A 200 28.76 8.94 8.03
C SER A 200 30.11 9.41 7.49
N LYS A 201 30.45 9.03 6.24
CA LYS A 201 31.70 9.47 5.61
C LYS A 201 31.78 11.00 5.47
N ILE A 202 30.71 11.66 5.01
CA ILE A 202 30.66 13.13 4.90
C ILE A 202 30.82 13.79 6.28
N VAL A 203 30.17 13.24 7.30
CA VAL A 203 30.28 13.75 8.67
C VAL A 203 31.72 13.60 9.18
N GLU A 204 32.34 12.44 8.99
CA GLU A 204 33.74 12.18 9.36
C GLU A 204 34.69 13.15 8.64
N ASP A 205 34.55 13.34 7.33
CA ASP A 205 35.37 14.25 6.53
C ASP A 205 35.28 15.70 7.08
N ILE A 206 34.06 16.20 7.35
CA ILE A 206 33.84 17.55 7.92
C ILE A 206 34.38 17.68 9.35
N MET A 207 34.25 16.62 10.17
CA MET A 207 34.79 16.59 11.53
C MET A 207 36.31 16.66 11.53
N SER A 208 36.97 15.97 10.59
CA SER A 208 38.42 16.01 10.43
C SER A 208 38.92 17.38 9.94
N GLU A 209 38.25 18.00 8.96
CA GLU A 209 38.63 19.33 8.44
C GLU A 209 38.49 20.45 9.50
N GLN A 210 37.49 20.35 10.40
CA GLN A 210 37.25 21.34 11.44
C GLN A 210 38.26 21.31 12.61
N GLN A 211 39.13 20.31 12.68
CA GLN A 211 40.20 20.30 13.66
C GLN A 211 41.27 21.37 13.34
N GLU A 212 41.33 21.89 12.09
CA GLU A 212 42.47 22.65 11.56
C GLU A 212 42.23 24.16 11.35
N HIS A 213 41.03 24.71 11.54
CA HIS A 213 40.76 26.13 11.27
C HIS A 213 39.78 26.76 12.27
N PHE A 214 40.22 27.81 13.00
CA PHE A 214 39.40 28.55 13.95
C PHE A 214 39.40 30.04 13.65
N GLU A 215 38.22 30.60 13.40
CA GLU A 215 37.99 32.04 13.37
C GLU A 215 37.79 32.59 14.79
N ASN A 216 38.40 33.74 15.06
CA ASN A 216 38.27 34.45 16.33
C ASN A 216 36.89 35.08 16.46
N ILE A 217 36.16 34.68 17.51
CA ILE A 217 34.93 35.33 17.94
C ILE A 217 35.28 36.69 18.54
N ASN A 218 34.39 37.68 18.33
CA ASN A 218 34.49 39.06 18.77
C ASN A 218 35.15 39.25 20.17
N ASP A 219 36.27 39.96 20.18
CA ASP A 219 37.29 40.01 21.24
C ASP A 219 36.96 40.85 22.49
N SER A 220 35.73 41.36 22.59
CA SER A 220 35.39 42.38 23.61
C SER A 220 34.88 41.81 24.94
N ASP A 221 34.58 40.50 25.02
CA ASP A 221 34.03 39.86 26.22
C ASP A 221 35.13 39.51 27.25
N GLU A 222 34.86 39.65 28.54
CA GLU A 222 35.82 39.32 29.61
C GLU A 222 36.21 37.82 29.54
N GLY A 223 35.23 36.94 29.25
CA GLY A 223 35.50 35.52 29.02
C GLY A 223 36.38 35.24 27.80
N ALA A 224 36.35 36.10 26.77
CA ALA A 224 37.20 35.97 25.59
C ALA A 224 38.66 36.33 25.90
N LYS A 225 38.88 37.39 26.70
CA LYS A 225 40.23 37.77 27.16
C LYS A 225 40.84 36.66 28.02
N ILE A 226 40.07 36.12 28.96
CA ILE A 226 40.50 35.01 29.82
C ILE A 226 40.88 33.78 28.96
N CYS A 227 40.06 33.43 27.96
CA CYS A 227 40.35 32.33 27.04
C CYS A 227 41.69 32.50 26.31
N LYS A 228 42.00 33.72 25.82
CA LYS A 228 43.28 34.00 25.15
C LYS A 228 44.48 33.90 26.08
N ILE A 229 44.36 34.41 27.31
CA ILE A 229 45.41 34.32 28.31
C ILE A 229 45.70 32.83 28.58
N LEU A 230 44.67 32.02 28.80
CA LEU A 230 44.80 30.59 29.04
C LEU A 230 45.36 29.81 27.84
N GLU A 231 44.98 30.15 26.60
CA GLU A 231 45.52 29.52 25.37
C GLU A 231 47.03 29.80 25.18
N SER A 232 47.56 30.90 25.72
CA SER A 232 48.98 31.31 25.62
C SER A 232 49.83 30.98 26.85
N ALA A 233 49.21 30.54 27.95
CA ALA A 233 49.87 30.29 29.21
C ALA A 233 50.65 28.97 29.21
N ALA A 234 51.82 28.95 29.84
CA ALA A 234 52.59 27.72 30.06
C ALA A 234 51.92 26.78 31.08
N GLU A 235 51.19 27.34 32.05
CA GLU A 235 50.51 26.60 33.13
C GLU A 235 49.09 27.17 33.38
N PRO A 236 48.12 26.91 32.48
CA PRO A 236 46.76 27.47 32.57
C PRO A 236 46.00 27.08 33.84
N GLU A 237 46.32 25.91 34.41
CA GLU A 237 45.70 25.37 35.63
C GLU A 237 45.99 26.23 36.87
N VAL A 238 47.20 26.79 36.96
CA VAL A 238 47.62 27.69 38.05
C VAL A 238 46.87 29.02 37.95
N ILE A 239 46.75 29.57 36.74
CA ILE A 239 46.03 30.83 36.50
C ILE A 239 44.54 30.65 36.81
N MET A 240 43.93 29.51 36.45
CA MET A 240 42.53 29.22 36.78
C MET A 240 42.27 29.10 38.29
N ALA A 241 43.25 28.64 39.08
CA ALA A 241 43.13 28.53 40.54
C ALA A 241 43.18 29.89 41.26
N GLU A 242 43.77 30.91 40.63
CA GLU A 242 43.87 32.27 41.16
C GLU A 242 42.72 33.20 40.70
N MET A 243 41.87 32.76 39.76
CA MET A 243 40.75 33.54 39.25
C MET A 243 39.59 33.64 40.25
N SER A 244 38.85 34.76 40.19
CA SER A 244 37.63 34.92 40.97
C SER A 244 36.48 34.05 40.44
N SER A 245 35.49 33.75 41.28
CA SER A 245 34.29 33.00 40.88
C SER A 245 33.56 33.65 39.70
N GLU A 246 33.53 34.98 39.63
CA GLU A 246 32.89 35.73 38.54
C GLU A 246 33.65 35.59 37.22
N GLN A 247 34.98 35.54 37.28
CA GLN A 247 35.85 35.31 36.12
C GLN A 247 35.72 33.88 35.59
N LEU A 248 35.65 32.88 36.49
CA LEU A 248 35.42 31.47 36.11
C LEU A 248 34.03 31.24 35.48
N VAL A 249 32.99 31.91 36.00
CA VAL A 249 31.65 31.88 35.39
C VAL A 249 31.63 32.55 34.02
N SER A 250 32.32 33.68 33.86
CA SER A 250 32.43 34.40 32.58
C SER A 250 33.20 33.58 31.54
N PHE A 251 34.31 32.93 31.94
CA PHE A 251 35.09 32.03 31.09
C PHE A 251 34.30 30.78 30.66
N SER A 252 33.65 30.09 31.61
CA SER A 252 32.84 28.90 31.29
C SER A 252 31.64 29.23 30.40
N SER A 253 30.99 30.38 30.61
CA SER A 253 29.91 30.87 29.74
C SER A 253 30.41 31.18 28.33
N TYR A 254 31.57 31.81 28.20
CA TYR A 254 32.21 32.07 26.91
C TYR A 254 32.60 30.76 26.20
N GLN A 255 33.17 29.79 26.92
CA GLN A 255 33.54 28.48 26.37
C GLN A 255 32.31 27.71 25.89
N ALA A 256 31.22 27.71 26.67
CA ALA A 256 29.94 27.12 26.26
C ALA A 256 29.38 27.80 25.00
N LYS A 257 29.45 29.13 24.92
CA LYS A 257 29.03 29.90 23.73
C LYS A 257 29.91 29.59 22.50
N LYS A 258 31.24 29.54 22.65
CA LYS A 258 32.21 29.17 21.60
C LYS A 258 31.93 27.74 21.09
N ASN A 259 31.67 26.80 21.99
CA ASN A 259 31.29 25.43 21.65
C ASN A 259 29.92 25.35 20.95
N ALA A 260 28.93 26.12 21.38
CA ALA A 260 27.60 26.15 20.76
C ALA A 260 27.65 26.73 19.34
N ILE A 261 28.40 27.81 19.13
CA ILE A 261 28.62 28.41 17.79
C ILE A 261 29.34 27.39 16.90
N ARG A 262 30.43 26.78 17.40
CA ARG A 262 31.15 25.72 16.69
C ARG A 262 30.23 24.58 16.27
N GLN A 263 29.43 24.07 17.19
CA GLN A 263 28.49 22.99 16.91
C GLN A 263 27.43 23.41 15.86
N SER A 264 26.97 24.65 15.92
CA SER A 264 26.04 25.22 14.93
C SER A 264 26.68 25.30 13.53
N ASP A 265 27.91 25.79 13.42
CA ASP A 265 28.60 25.93 12.14
C ASP A 265 28.98 24.59 11.53
N VAL A 266 29.41 23.64 12.37
CA VAL A 266 29.54 22.23 12.01
C VAL A 266 28.25 21.69 11.43
N ASN A 267 27.13 21.84 12.15
CA ASN A 267 25.85 21.28 11.74
C ASN A 267 25.38 21.90 10.41
N LYS A 268 25.58 23.21 10.20
CA LYS A 268 25.29 23.87 8.93
C LYS A 268 26.16 23.36 7.78
N LYS A 269 27.45 23.14 8.01
CA LYS A 269 28.36 22.53 7.00
C LYS A 269 27.91 21.12 6.65
N ILE A 270 27.55 20.32 7.66
CA ILE A 270 27.02 18.96 7.45
C ILE A 270 25.73 19.02 6.63
N GLU A 271 24.75 19.84 7.04
CA GLU A 271 23.47 19.97 6.34
C GLU A 271 23.67 20.36 4.87
N LYS A 272 24.50 21.38 4.62
CA LYS A 272 24.85 21.82 3.27
C LYS A 272 25.54 20.73 2.45
N ALA A 273 26.54 20.03 3.00
CA ALA A 273 27.25 18.98 2.29
C ALA A 273 26.36 17.76 1.99
N LEU A 274 25.42 17.46 2.89
CA LEU A 274 24.41 16.42 2.67
C LEU A 274 23.41 16.81 1.57
N GLU A 275 22.98 18.06 1.52
CA GLU A 275 22.14 18.59 0.45
C GLU A 275 22.85 18.57 -0.91
N ASP A 276 24.08 19.07 -0.98
CA ASP A 276 24.92 19.09 -2.19
C ASP A 276 25.19 17.67 -2.73
N SER A 277 25.28 16.69 -1.83
CA SER A 277 25.46 15.27 -2.17
C SER A 277 24.15 14.53 -2.49
N GLY A 278 23.00 15.19 -2.44
CA GLY A 278 21.68 14.57 -2.65
C GLY A 278 21.30 13.54 -1.58
N LEU A 279 21.87 13.62 -0.38
CA LEU A 279 21.67 12.72 0.75
C LEU A 279 20.73 13.31 1.82
N SER A 280 19.86 14.23 1.39
CA SER A 280 18.77 14.78 2.19
C SER A 280 17.76 13.71 2.63
N SER A 281 16.68 14.12 3.29
CA SER A 281 15.59 13.20 3.65
C SER A 281 15.01 12.53 2.40
N ARG A 282 14.88 11.19 2.46
CA ARG A 282 14.31 10.38 1.37
C ARG A 282 12.79 10.30 1.53
N ASP A 283 12.04 10.59 0.47
CA ASP A 283 10.58 10.40 0.47
C ASP A 283 10.24 8.93 0.20
N ILE A 284 10.16 8.14 1.28
CA ILE A 284 9.89 6.70 1.22
C ILE A 284 8.53 6.42 1.83
N THR A 285 7.65 5.79 1.06
CA THR A 285 6.34 5.33 1.54
C THR A 285 6.25 3.80 1.48
N PRO A 286 6.13 3.10 2.63
CA PRO A 286 5.87 1.67 2.64
C PRO A 286 4.44 1.35 2.19
N PHE A 287 4.29 0.22 1.49
CA PHE A 287 2.98 -0.29 1.09
C PHE A 287 3.01 -1.81 0.93
N MET A 288 1.84 -2.44 1.04
CA MET A 288 1.66 -3.85 0.72
C MET A 288 0.43 -4.05 -0.16
N LYS A 289 0.41 -5.11 -0.94
CA LYS A 289 -0.71 -5.47 -1.82
C LYS A 289 -1.42 -6.70 -1.25
N VAL A 290 -2.75 -6.70 -1.31
CA VAL A 290 -3.60 -7.83 -0.92
C VAL A 290 -4.51 -8.15 -2.09
N ARG A 291 -4.40 -9.37 -2.61
CA ARG A 291 -5.30 -9.86 -3.66
C ARG A 291 -6.56 -10.40 -3.03
N VAL A 292 -7.69 -9.93 -3.50
CA VAL A 292 -9.00 -10.25 -2.95
C VAL A 292 -10.00 -10.65 -4.02
N VAL A 293 -11.06 -11.29 -3.59
CA VAL A 293 -12.17 -11.70 -4.44
C VAL A 293 -13.50 -11.36 -3.77
N GLY A 294 -14.46 -10.92 -4.59
CA GLY A 294 -15.83 -10.70 -4.15
C GLY A 294 -16.50 -12.02 -3.80
N LEU A 295 -17.25 -12.05 -2.70
CA LEU A 295 -17.90 -13.26 -2.24
C LEU A 295 -19.22 -13.53 -2.98
N THR A 296 -19.54 -14.80 -3.18
CA THR A 296 -20.83 -15.26 -3.70
C THR A 296 -21.52 -16.08 -2.62
N SER A 297 -22.77 -15.72 -2.28
CA SER A 297 -23.57 -16.48 -1.32
C SER A 297 -24.06 -17.79 -1.96
N LYS A 298 -24.03 -18.89 -1.21
CA LYS A 298 -24.57 -20.19 -1.64
C LYS A 298 -26.08 -20.15 -1.93
N SER A 299 -26.80 -19.25 -1.27
CA SER A 299 -28.23 -19.03 -1.50
C SER A 299 -28.54 -18.21 -2.75
N SER A 300 -27.52 -17.67 -3.43
CA SER A 300 -27.72 -16.84 -4.60
C SER A 300 -27.80 -17.70 -5.87
N ASN A 301 -28.88 -17.53 -6.64
CA ASN A 301 -29.01 -18.16 -7.97
C ASN A 301 -28.10 -17.51 -9.03
N ARG A 302 -27.29 -16.52 -8.68
CA ARG A 302 -26.41 -15.81 -9.61
C ARG A 302 -25.13 -16.61 -9.84
N LYS A 303 -25.16 -17.44 -10.87
CA LYS A 303 -23.97 -18.12 -11.39
C LYS A 303 -23.11 -17.11 -12.16
N GLY A 304 -21.91 -16.83 -11.68
CA GLY A 304 -20.99 -15.95 -12.37
C GLY A 304 -19.67 -15.80 -11.62
N ARG A 305 -18.59 -15.61 -12.37
CA ARG A 305 -17.25 -15.46 -11.80
C ARG A 305 -17.25 -14.34 -10.76
N PRO A 306 -16.67 -14.57 -9.56
CA PRO A 306 -16.53 -13.51 -8.60
C PRO A 306 -15.55 -12.46 -9.15
N ARG A 307 -15.87 -11.18 -8.93
CA ARG A 307 -14.99 -10.08 -9.35
C ARG A 307 -13.77 -10.06 -8.44
N GLU A 308 -12.59 -9.99 -9.03
CA GLU A 308 -11.32 -9.91 -8.29
C GLU A 308 -10.90 -8.46 -8.09
N GLY A 309 -10.05 -8.24 -7.10
CA GLY A 309 -9.41 -6.97 -6.89
C GLY A 309 -8.05 -7.06 -6.24
N LEU A 310 -7.33 -5.95 -6.33
CA LEU A 310 -6.03 -5.76 -5.72
C LEU A 310 -6.10 -4.52 -4.83
N ILE A 311 -6.07 -4.74 -3.52
CA ILE A 311 -6.07 -3.66 -2.53
C ILE A 311 -4.61 -3.31 -2.21
N THR A 312 -4.22 -2.07 -2.49
CA THR A 312 -2.92 -1.51 -2.10
C THR A 312 -3.07 -0.74 -0.79
N ILE A 313 -2.49 -1.26 0.29
CA ILE A 313 -2.49 -0.65 1.61
C ILE A 313 -1.24 0.20 1.76
N TRP A 314 -1.39 1.52 1.73
CA TRP A 314 -0.30 2.47 1.97
C TRP A 314 -0.12 2.71 3.47
N ASN A 315 1.14 2.80 3.91
CA ASN A 315 1.51 2.90 5.32
C ASN A 315 0.78 1.87 6.19
N PRO A 316 0.93 0.56 5.89
CA PRO A 316 0.25 -0.50 6.63
C PRO A 316 0.66 -0.49 8.10
N THR A 317 -0.31 -0.58 9.00
CA THR A 317 -0.07 -0.71 10.45
C THR A 317 0.45 -2.10 10.79
N GLU A 318 1.05 -2.29 11.97
CA GLU A 318 1.52 -3.60 12.42
C GLU A 318 0.40 -4.64 12.44
N LYS A 319 -0.83 -4.25 12.82
CA LYS A 319 -2.01 -5.12 12.72
C LYS A 319 -2.26 -5.61 11.30
N HIS A 320 -2.14 -4.75 10.29
CA HIS A 320 -2.30 -5.19 8.90
C HIS A 320 -1.20 -6.16 8.46
N LYS A 321 0.03 -6.00 8.97
CA LYS A 321 1.16 -6.87 8.62
C LYS A 321 1.02 -8.27 9.23
N ILE A 322 0.42 -8.38 10.41
CA ILE A 322 0.35 -9.63 11.20
C ILE A 322 -1.01 -10.32 11.04
N ASP A 323 -2.12 -9.57 11.06
CA ASP A 323 -3.48 -10.12 11.22
C ASP A 323 -4.17 -10.45 9.88
N LEU A 324 -3.59 -10.03 8.75
CA LEU A 324 -4.13 -10.34 7.42
C LEU A 324 -3.70 -11.74 6.98
N VAL A 325 -4.66 -12.65 6.91
CA VAL A 325 -4.43 -14.07 6.65
C VAL A 325 -5.08 -14.48 5.34
N GLU A 326 -4.35 -15.26 4.53
CA GLU A 326 -4.89 -15.85 3.30
C GLU A 326 -6.02 -16.85 3.60
N GLY A 327 -7.08 -16.83 2.80
CA GLY A 327 -8.26 -17.68 2.98
C GLY A 327 -9.30 -17.16 3.98
N GLN A 328 -9.02 -16.05 4.69
CA GLN A 328 -9.97 -15.41 5.57
C GLN A 328 -10.87 -14.41 4.84
N ILE A 329 -12.06 -14.19 5.41
CA ILE A 329 -13.02 -13.20 4.94
C ILE A 329 -12.97 -11.98 5.86
N TYR A 330 -12.93 -10.79 5.27
CA TYR A 330 -12.93 -9.53 6.01
C TYR A 330 -14.07 -8.61 5.55
N SER A 331 -14.66 -7.92 6.52
CA SER A 331 -15.37 -6.68 6.28
C SER A 331 -14.36 -5.53 6.27
N VAL A 332 -14.35 -4.77 5.18
CA VAL A 332 -13.36 -3.73 4.94
C VAL A 332 -14.08 -2.41 4.66
N THR A 333 -13.67 -1.36 5.37
CA THR A 333 -14.25 -0.01 5.26
C THR A 333 -13.24 1.00 4.73
N GLY A 334 -13.74 2.05 4.08
CA GLY A 334 -12.90 3.18 3.66
C GLY A 334 -11.94 2.85 2.51
N LEU A 335 -12.37 2.02 1.55
CA LEU A 335 -11.58 1.72 0.34
C LEU A 335 -11.85 2.77 -0.74
N THR A 336 -10.80 3.25 -1.39
CA THR A 336 -10.92 4.18 -2.53
C THR A 336 -10.63 3.43 -3.83
N PRO A 337 -11.58 3.30 -4.75
CA PRO A 337 -11.32 2.62 -6.00
C PRO A 337 -10.44 3.47 -6.93
N LEU A 338 -9.60 2.81 -7.72
CA LEU A 338 -8.68 3.43 -8.66
C LEU A 338 -9.15 3.22 -10.09
N ASN A 339 -8.88 4.20 -10.94
CA ASN A 339 -9.16 4.10 -12.36
C ASN A 339 -8.04 3.34 -13.07
N HIS A 340 -8.27 2.06 -13.30
CA HIS A 340 -7.47 1.24 -14.19
C HIS A 340 -8.42 0.51 -15.15
N ALA A 341 -8.13 0.58 -16.44
CA ALA A 341 -8.81 -0.20 -17.46
C ALA A 341 -8.30 -1.65 -17.38
N SER A 342 -8.70 -2.37 -16.34
CA SER A 342 -8.34 -3.78 -16.13
C SER A 342 -9.52 -4.59 -15.63
N ASP A 343 -9.48 -5.89 -15.88
CA ASP A 343 -10.47 -6.86 -15.38
C ASP A 343 -10.46 -6.97 -13.84
N ILE A 344 -9.41 -6.46 -13.20
CA ILE A 344 -9.20 -6.52 -11.75
C ILE A 344 -9.53 -5.15 -11.16
N LEU A 345 -10.36 -5.14 -10.11
CA LEU A 345 -10.66 -3.91 -9.41
C LEU A 345 -9.48 -3.48 -8.53
N HIS A 346 -8.80 -2.40 -8.91
CA HIS A 346 -7.75 -1.82 -8.07
C HIS A 346 -8.35 -0.89 -7.02
N LEU A 347 -7.98 -1.11 -5.77
CA LEU A 347 -8.47 -0.37 -4.62
C LEU A 347 -7.28 0.15 -3.82
N ARG A 348 -7.43 1.33 -3.25
CA ARG A 348 -6.47 1.97 -2.36
C ARG A 348 -7.02 1.96 -0.94
N ALA A 349 -6.16 1.57 -0.01
CA ALA A 349 -6.38 1.66 1.43
C ALA A 349 -5.28 2.52 2.05
N ARG A 350 -5.57 3.21 3.15
CA ARG A 350 -4.54 3.80 4.03
C ARG A 350 -4.57 3.06 5.36
N GLY A 351 -3.42 2.67 5.87
CA GLY A 351 -3.35 1.83 7.08
C GLY A 351 -4.01 2.47 8.31
N SER A 352 -4.03 3.80 8.44
CA SER A 352 -4.65 4.46 9.59
C SER A 352 -6.17 4.61 9.48
N SER A 353 -6.75 4.65 8.27
CA SER A 353 -8.17 4.94 8.06
C SER A 353 -9.00 3.75 7.56
N THR A 354 -8.37 2.76 6.94
CA THR A 354 -9.03 1.56 6.45
C THR A 354 -9.08 0.53 7.58
N VAL A 355 -10.28 0.06 7.92
CA VAL A 355 -10.47 -0.94 8.98
C VAL A 355 -10.80 -2.28 8.35
N TRP A 356 -10.07 -3.31 8.76
CA TRP A 356 -10.31 -4.70 8.38
C TRP A 356 -10.84 -5.45 9.61
N ARG A 357 -12.02 -6.07 9.49
CA ARG A 357 -12.60 -6.88 10.55
C ARG A 357 -12.83 -8.30 10.03
N PRO A 358 -12.20 -9.33 10.61
CA PRO A 358 -12.42 -10.70 10.19
C PRO A 358 -13.87 -11.10 10.45
N LEU A 359 -14.47 -11.84 9.52
CA LEU A 359 -15.79 -12.43 9.72
C LEU A 359 -15.69 -13.68 10.61
N PRO A 360 -16.64 -13.90 11.54
CA PRO A 360 -16.72 -15.13 12.31
C PRO A 360 -16.84 -16.36 11.41
N SER A 361 -16.25 -17.48 11.83
CA SER A 361 -16.23 -18.75 11.07
C SER A 361 -17.61 -19.38 10.85
N THR A 362 -18.63 -18.98 11.62
CA THR A 362 -20.03 -19.35 11.39
C THR A 362 -20.56 -18.77 10.09
N ASP A 363 -20.20 -17.52 9.80
CA ASP A 363 -20.76 -16.73 8.71
C ASP A 363 -20.06 -17.03 7.39
N THR A 364 -18.79 -17.46 7.46
CA THR A 364 -18.01 -17.85 6.28
C THR A 364 -18.61 -19.06 5.56
N LYS A 365 -19.32 -19.95 6.27
CA LYS A 365 -19.97 -21.14 5.70
C LYS A 365 -21.06 -20.81 4.68
N ASN A 366 -21.59 -19.59 4.71
CA ASN A 366 -22.65 -19.13 3.81
C ASN A 366 -22.14 -18.79 2.40
N PHE A 367 -20.82 -18.69 2.23
CA PHE A 367 -20.20 -18.32 0.94
C PHE A 367 -19.64 -19.53 0.21
N GLU A 368 -19.61 -19.44 -1.12
CA GLU A 368 -18.93 -20.42 -1.98
C GLU A 368 -17.42 -20.42 -1.72
N PRO A 369 -16.72 -21.56 -1.92
CA PRO A 369 -15.27 -21.63 -1.83
C PRO A 369 -14.61 -20.65 -2.81
N PHE A 370 -13.66 -19.86 -2.31
CA PHE A 370 -12.96 -18.85 -3.10
C PHE A 370 -11.44 -18.92 -3.00
N PHE A 371 -10.92 -19.75 -2.10
CA PHE A 371 -9.51 -19.79 -1.72
C PHE A 371 -8.85 -21.11 -2.10
N CYS A 372 -7.67 -21.02 -2.70
CA CYS A 372 -6.76 -22.14 -2.90
C CYS A 372 -5.45 -21.85 -2.15
N PRO A 373 -5.08 -22.64 -1.12
CA PRO A 373 -3.82 -22.48 -0.41
C PRO A 373 -2.61 -22.52 -1.34
N ARG A 374 -1.53 -21.86 -0.95
CA ARG A 374 -0.25 -21.92 -1.66
C ARG A 374 0.29 -23.35 -1.68
N LYS A 375 0.89 -23.74 -2.79
CA LYS A 375 1.50 -25.05 -3.00
C LYS A 375 2.77 -24.86 -3.82
N ALA A 376 3.81 -25.61 -3.46
CA ALA A 376 5.02 -25.70 -4.26
C ALA A 376 4.70 -26.38 -5.59
N VAL A 377 5.05 -25.73 -6.70
CA VAL A 377 4.94 -26.28 -8.04
C VAL A 377 6.27 -26.92 -8.42
N LEU A 378 6.23 -28.20 -8.77
CA LEU A 378 7.36 -28.92 -9.34
C LEU A 378 7.56 -28.51 -10.81
N LEU A 379 8.81 -28.47 -11.27
CA LEU A 379 9.14 -28.10 -12.65
C LEU A 379 8.52 -29.07 -13.67
N SER A 380 8.39 -30.36 -13.33
CA SER A 380 7.67 -31.35 -14.14
C SER A 380 6.22 -30.96 -14.40
N ASN A 381 5.59 -30.23 -13.48
CA ASN A 381 4.17 -29.86 -13.52
C ASN A 381 3.99 -28.39 -13.95
N LEU A 382 5.05 -27.68 -14.31
CA LEU A 382 4.95 -26.27 -14.66
C LEU A 382 4.09 -26.06 -15.92
N GLY A 383 3.92 -27.07 -16.76
CA GLY A 383 2.98 -27.07 -17.89
C GLY A 383 1.53 -26.77 -17.48
N GLU A 384 1.11 -27.23 -16.30
CA GLU A 384 -0.26 -27.02 -15.78
C GLU A 384 -0.50 -25.59 -15.29
N VAL A 385 0.55 -24.84 -15.00
CA VAL A 385 0.44 -23.43 -14.62
C VAL A 385 0.03 -22.62 -15.86
N PRO A 386 -1.09 -21.90 -15.83
CA PRO A 386 -1.57 -21.20 -17.00
C PRO A 386 -0.69 -20.00 -17.36
N LEU A 387 -0.43 -19.77 -18.66
CA LEU A 387 0.25 -18.56 -19.16
C LEU A 387 -0.66 -17.32 -19.11
N ALA A 388 -1.94 -17.55 -19.35
CA ALA A 388 -2.99 -16.55 -19.28
C ALA A 388 -4.18 -17.13 -18.52
N ARG A 389 -4.92 -16.26 -17.84
CA ARG A 389 -5.96 -16.63 -16.88
C ARG A 389 -7.08 -17.47 -17.54
N PRO A 390 -7.24 -18.76 -17.19
CA PRO A 390 -8.37 -19.55 -17.68
C PRO A 390 -9.68 -19.05 -17.06
N ILE A 391 -10.80 -19.24 -17.77
CA ILE A 391 -12.13 -18.81 -17.32
C ILE A 391 -12.54 -19.50 -16.00
N ASN A 392 -12.06 -20.73 -15.77
CA ASN A 392 -12.49 -21.61 -14.66
C ASN A 392 -11.48 -21.77 -13.52
N PHE A 393 -10.30 -21.14 -13.59
CA PHE A 393 -9.27 -21.28 -12.55
C PHE A 393 -9.13 -20.03 -11.69
N VAL A 394 -8.92 -20.27 -10.40
CA VAL A 394 -8.55 -19.28 -9.37
C VAL A 394 -7.04 -18.96 -9.44
N CYS A 395 -6.25 -19.84 -10.06
CA CYS A 395 -4.80 -19.69 -10.15
C CYS A 395 -4.39 -18.80 -11.31
N PHE A 396 -3.52 -17.85 -11.00
CA PHE A 396 -2.92 -16.92 -11.93
C PHE A 396 -1.72 -17.56 -12.63
N SER A 397 -1.04 -16.82 -13.50
CA SER A 397 0.33 -17.17 -13.93
C SER A 397 1.33 -17.12 -12.77
N GLU A 398 0.90 -16.75 -11.57
CA GLU A 398 1.69 -16.76 -10.35
C GLU A 398 1.84 -18.18 -9.78
N PHE A 399 3.07 -18.58 -9.46
CA PHE A 399 3.39 -19.84 -8.81
C PHE A 399 4.52 -19.69 -7.78
N ASP A 400 4.57 -20.64 -6.86
CA ASP A 400 5.61 -20.76 -5.83
C ASP A 400 6.40 -22.04 -6.10
N ALA A 401 7.73 -22.02 -5.99
CA ALA A 401 8.60 -23.16 -6.29
C ALA A 401 9.81 -23.19 -5.35
N ALA A 402 10.33 -24.40 -5.09
CA ALA A 402 11.59 -24.58 -4.40
C ALA A 402 12.57 -25.35 -5.29
N ALA A 403 13.76 -24.80 -5.49
CA ALA A 403 14.72 -25.34 -6.45
C ALA A 403 16.16 -25.02 -6.04
N VAL A 404 17.10 -25.83 -6.54
CA VAL A 404 18.54 -25.60 -6.41
C VAL A 404 19.02 -24.68 -7.52
N ILE A 405 19.76 -23.64 -7.15
CA ILE A 405 20.38 -22.73 -8.12
C ILE A 405 21.51 -23.47 -8.83
N VAL A 406 21.34 -23.69 -10.12
CA VAL A 406 22.37 -24.29 -10.98
C VAL A 406 23.40 -23.23 -11.34
N HIS A 407 22.95 -22.02 -11.69
CA HIS A 407 23.85 -20.95 -12.11
C HIS A 407 23.19 -19.56 -11.98
N VAL A 408 23.95 -18.60 -11.47
CA VAL A 408 23.63 -17.17 -11.48
C VAL A 408 24.25 -16.51 -12.72
N GLY A 409 23.46 -15.79 -13.52
CA GLY A 409 23.89 -15.09 -14.73
C GLY A 409 24.61 -13.78 -14.43
N GLU A 410 25.32 -13.27 -15.43
CA GLU A 410 25.89 -11.93 -15.35
C GLU A 410 24.79 -10.87 -15.36
N VAL A 411 25.07 -9.74 -14.74
CA VAL A 411 24.15 -8.60 -14.71
C VAL A 411 24.25 -7.87 -16.04
N TYR A 412 23.11 -7.59 -16.65
CA TYR A 412 23.04 -6.76 -17.85
C TYR A 412 22.03 -5.63 -17.64
N LEU A 413 22.22 -4.55 -18.40
CA LEU A 413 21.36 -3.37 -18.36
C LEU A 413 20.32 -3.47 -19.48
N SER A 414 19.07 -3.23 -19.15
CA SER A 414 17.94 -3.22 -20.08
C SER A 414 17.00 -2.08 -19.68
N GLU A 415 16.83 -1.09 -20.56
CA GLU A 415 15.83 -0.01 -20.42
C GLU A 415 15.78 0.64 -19.02
N SER A 416 16.94 1.02 -18.45
CA SER A 416 17.09 1.58 -17.08
C SER A 416 16.84 0.62 -15.91
N GLN A 417 16.88 -0.68 -16.15
CA GLN A 417 16.84 -1.72 -15.13
C GLN A 417 18.05 -2.65 -15.23
N LYS A 418 18.55 -3.06 -14.08
CA LYS A 418 19.49 -4.17 -13.97
C LYS A 418 18.70 -5.46 -14.03
N LYS A 419 19.06 -6.34 -14.95
CA LYS A 419 18.48 -7.66 -15.06
C LYS A 419 19.54 -8.72 -14.81
N GLN A 420 19.12 -9.80 -14.16
CA GLN A 420 19.97 -10.94 -13.88
C GLN A 420 19.16 -12.22 -13.99
N TRP A 421 19.63 -13.16 -14.81
CA TRP A 421 19.01 -14.47 -14.97
C TRP A 421 19.51 -15.45 -13.93
N ILE A 422 18.62 -16.20 -13.30
CA ILE A 422 18.97 -17.32 -12.43
C ILE A 422 18.41 -18.60 -13.02
N PHE A 423 19.27 -19.61 -13.13
CA PHE A 423 18.93 -20.91 -13.67
C PHE A 423 18.87 -21.91 -12.53
N MET A 424 17.78 -22.66 -12.45
CA MET A 424 17.51 -23.54 -11.33
C MET A 424 16.78 -24.81 -11.73
N THR A 425 16.89 -25.82 -10.88
CA THR A 425 16.24 -27.14 -11.05
C THR A 425 15.82 -27.70 -9.70
N ASP A 426 14.71 -28.44 -9.65
CA ASP A 426 14.23 -29.13 -8.45
C ASP A 426 14.49 -30.65 -8.51
N GLY A 427 15.09 -31.14 -9.60
CA GLY A 427 15.31 -32.57 -9.83
C GLY A 427 14.07 -33.37 -10.23
N SER A 428 12.92 -32.72 -10.37
CA SER A 428 11.68 -33.38 -10.77
C SER A 428 11.78 -33.96 -12.19
N GLY A 429 11.17 -35.14 -12.37
CA GLY A 429 11.21 -35.88 -13.64
C GLY A 429 12.53 -36.59 -13.94
N SER A 430 13.40 -36.86 -12.95
CA SER A 430 14.62 -37.65 -13.11
C SER A 430 14.39 -39.14 -12.80
N THR A 431 13.91 -39.90 -13.78
CA THR A 431 13.97 -41.38 -13.74
C THR A 431 15.30 -41.88 -14.31
N SER A 432 15.71 -43.06 -13.84
CA SER A 432 17.07 -43.61 -13.89
C SER A 432 17.59 -44.04 -15.27
N GLU A 433 16.79 -43.95 -16.32
CA GLU A 433 17.17 -44.33 -17.68
C GLU A 433 16.58 -43.34 -18.68
N ILE A 434 17.32 -42.30 -19.06
CA ILE A 434 16.77 -41.29 -19.97
C ILE A 434 17.78 -40.79 -21.01
N GLN A 435 17.33 -40.85 -22.27
CA GLN A 435 17.90 -40.28 -23.49
C GLN A 435 18.11 -38.75 -23.38
N PHE A 436 19.13 -38.21 -24.05
CA PHE A 436 19.54 -36.81 -23.95
C PHE A 436 18.36 -35.81 -24.05
N GLU A 437 17.37 -36.07 -24.92
CA GLU A 437 16.21 -35.20 -25.26
C GLU A 437 15.20 -34.90 -24.12
N GLU A 438 15.16 -35.69 -23.04
CA GLU A 438 14.27 -35.42 -21.89
C GLU A 438 14.96 -34.61 -20.76
N MET A 439 16.28 -34.35 -20.85
CA MET A 439 16.96 -33.43 -19.93
C MET A 439 16.52 -31.97 -20.11
N TYR A 440 15.86 -31.66 -21.23
CA TYR A 440 15.54 -30.31 -21.69
C TYR A 440 14.38 -29.66 -20.91
N ASN A 441 13.49 -30.44 -20.29
CA ASN A 441 12.33 -29.95 -19.53
C ASN A 441 12.64 -29.54 -18.08
N ARG A 442 13.91 -29.57 -17.65
CA ARG A 442 14.29 -29.61 -16.22
C ARG A 442 14.92 -28.32 -15.68
N LEU A 443 15.09 -27.30 -16.52
CA LEU A 443 15.67 -26.01 -16.13
C LEU A 443 14.62 -24.91 -16.18
N LEU A 444 14.56 -24.13 -15.11
CA LEU A 444 13.80 -22.91 -15.01
C LEU A 444 14.78 -21.72 -15.03
N ALA A 445 14.59 -20.84 -16.00
CA ALA A 445 15.24 -19.54 -16.09
C ALA A 445 14.32 -18.48 -15.48
N VAL A 446 14.78 -17.83 -14.41
CA VAL A 446 14.05 -16.76 -13.73
C VAL A 446 14.76 -15.43 -13.96
N SER A 447 14.08 -14.47 -14.58
CA SER A 447 14.58 -13.10 -14.70
C SER A 447 14.30 -12.33 -13.41
N PHE A 448 15.33 -11.77 -12.80
CA PHE A 448 15.20 -10.80 -11.71
C PHE A 448 15.54 -9.42 -12.20
N CYS A 449 14.68 -8.46 -11.89
CA CYS A 449 14.85 -7.06 -12.24
C CYS A 449 15.11 -6.25 -10.96
N SER A 450 16.07 -5.33 -11.02
CA SER A 450 16.29 -4.30 -10.01
C SER A 450 16.41 -2.94 -10.70
N PRO A 451 15.81 -1.88 -10.15
CA PRO A 451 16.06 -0.52 -10.62
C PRO A 451 17.56 -0.19 -10.57
N THR A 452 18.06 0.52 -11.58
CA THR A 452 19.39 1.14 -11.53
C THR A 452 19.31 2.36 -10.61
N THR A 453 19.73 2.22 -9.36
CA THR A 453 20.03 3.39 -8.53
C THR A 453 21.47 3.83 -8.77
N ASP A 454 21.72 5.12 -8.79
CA ASP A 454 23.05 5.67 -9.06
C ASP A 454 24.10 5.09 -8.11
N ASN A 455 25.14 4.54 -8.75
CA ASN A 455 26.41 4.16 -8.15
C ASN A 455 26.52 2.79 -7.43
N ASP A 456 25.58 1.85 -7.58
CA ASP A 456 25.75 0.49 -7.04
C ASP A 456 25.89 -0.54 -8.17
N SER A 457 27.11 -0.80 -8.65
CA SER A 457 27.42 -1.81 -9.69
C SER A 457 27.23 -3.26 -9.23
N SER A 458 26.87 -3.49 -7.97
CA SER A 458 26.78 -4.85 -7.42
C SER A 458 25.62 -5.68 -7.99
N ALA A 459 25.84 -6.99 -8.03
CA ALA A 459 24.87 -7.95 -8.52
C ALA A 459 23.65 -8.10 -7.59
N ILE A 460 22.49 -8.40 -8.18
CA ILE A 460 21.25 -8.65 -7.41
C ILE A 460 21.42 -9.91 -6.55
N PHE A 461 22.11 -10.90 -7.13
CA PHE A 461 22.53 -12.15 -6.52
C PHE A 461 24.02 -12.38 -6.75
N THR A 462 24.70 -12.86 -5.71
CA THR A 462 26.11 -13.24 -5.77
C THR A 462 26.27 -14.64 -6.35
N ASN A 463 27.36 -14.87 -7.10
CA ASN A 463 27.68 -16.18 -7.66
C ASN A 463 27.87 -17.28 -6.59
N THR A 464 28.08 -16.89 -5.33
CA THR A 464 28.18 -17.78 -4.17
C THR A 464 26.91 -18.59 -3.88
N LEU A 465 25.76 -18.20 -4.43
CA LEU A 465 24.49 -18.91 -4.26
C LEU A 465 24.34 -20.15 -5.16
N SER A 466 25.29 -20.40 -6.05
CA SER A 466 25.27 -21.56 -6.93
C SER A 466 25.41 -22.86 -6.12
N GLY A 467 24.44 -23.76 -6.25
CA GLY A 467 24.31 -24.99 -5.46
C GLY A 467 23.47 -24.85 -4.20
N THR A 468 22.98 -23.65 -3.88
CA THR A 468 22.05 -23.43 -2.75
C THR A 468 20.61 -23.72 -3.16
N THR A 469 19.85 -24.36 -2.28
CA THR A 469 18.40 -24.54 -2.43
C THR A 469 17.68 -23.29 -1.96
N VAL A 470 16.81 -22.74 -2.82
CA VAL A 470 16.00 -21.55 -2.54
C VAL A 470 14.51 -21.80 -2.76
N GLY A 471 13.69 -21.17 -1.93
CA GLY A 471 12.26 -21.03 -2.12
C GLY A 471 11.93 -19.69 -2.75
N LEU A 472 11.19 -19.73 -3.85
CA LEU A 472 10.68 -18.57 -4.57
C LEU A 472 9.16 -18.53 -4.48
N CYS A 473 8.61 -17.38 -4.07
CA CYS A 473 7.17 -17.15 -4.08
C CYS A 473 6.79 -16.03 -5.05
N ASN A 474 5.56 -16.10 -5.55
CA ASN A 474 4.93 -15.12 -6.44
C ASN A 474 5.71 -14.92 -7.75
N LEU A 475 6.26 -15.99 -8.34
CA LEU A 475 6.88 -15.93 -9.66
C LEU A 475 5.82 -15.90 -10.75
N ILE A 476 6.02 -15.11 -11.79
CA ILE A 476 5.12 -15.07 -12.93
C ILE A 476 5.66 -15.99 -14.03
N LYS A 477 4.89 -17.01 -14.42
CA LYS A 477 5.23 -17.86 -15.56
C LYS A 477 5.21 -17.05 -16.85
N ARG A 478 6.24 -17.23 -17.68
CA ARG A 478 6.37 -16.63 -19.01
C ARG A 478 6.30 -17.71 -20.09
N PRO A 479 6.08 -17.33 -21.36
CA PRO A 479 6.14 -18.27 -22.47
C PRO A 479 7.42 -19.08 -22.44
N ARG A 480 7.30 -20.37 -22.74
CA ARG A 480 8.44 -21.28 -22.73
C ARG A 480 9.43 -20.87 -23.83
N ASP A 481 10.72 -20.92 -23.52
CA ASP A 481 11.76 -20.74 -24.52
C ASP A 481 11.80 -21.99 -25.41
N GLN A 482 11.39 -21.83 -26.67
CA GLN A 482 11.33 -22.94 -27.63
C GLN A 482 12.71 -23.32 -28.16
N ILE A 483 13.67 -22.40 -28.16
CA ILE A 483 15.01 -22.60 -28.73
C ILE A 483 15.86 -23.39 -27.73
N ASN A 484 15.88 -22.95 -26.47
CA ASN A 484 16.68 -23.59 -25.43
C ASN A 484 15.91 -24.65 -24.65
N HIS A 485 14.61 -24.76 -24.89
CA HIS A 485 13.65 -25.63 -24.21
C HIS A 485 13.49 -25.34 -22.71
N PHE A 486 13.90 -24.17 -22.21
CA PHE A 486 13.78 -23.81 -20.81
C PHE A 486 12.36 -23.39 -20.41
N TRP A 487 11.98 -23.71 -19.18
CA TRP A 487 10.91 -22.99 -18.53
C TRP A 487 11.37 -21.57 -18.22
N VAL A 488 10.48 -20.59 -18.39
CA VAL A 488 10.80 -19.18 -18.15
C VAL A 488 9.82 -18.61 -17.14
N ALA A 489 10.36 -17.89 -16.16
CA ALA A 489 9.58 -17.11 -15.23
C ALA A 489 10.21 -15.74 -14.99
N GLU A 490 9.43 -14.84 -14.42
CA GLU A 490 9.85 -13.51 -14.04
C GLU A 490 9.57 -13.27 -12.57
N ALA A 491 10.59 -12.77 -11.88
CA ALA A 491 10.44 -12.24 -10.55
C ALA A 491 10.06 -10.76 -10.64
N THR A 492 8.95 -10.40 -10.02
CA THR A 492 8.48 -9.04 -9.87
C THR A 492 8.88 -8.47 -8.52
N GLU A 493 8.56 -7.21 -8.29
CA GLU A 493 8.65 -6.56 -6.98
C GLU A 493 7.88 -7.30 -5.87
N ASN A 494 6.83 -8.06 -6.19
CA ASN A 494 6.10 -8.88 -5.22
C ASN A 494 6.74 -10.26 -4.95
N SER A 495 7.74 -10.65 -5.75
CA SER A 495 8.37 -11.96 -5.64
C SER A 495 9.37 -12.01 -4.49
N THR A 496 9.38 -13.10 -3.74
CA THR A 496 10.30 -13.29 -2.62
C THR A 496 11.24 -14.45 -2.90
N CYS A 497 12.48 -14.32 -2.45
CA CYS A 497 13.48 -15.38 -2.45
C CYS A 497 13.94 -15.63 -1.03
N SER A 498 13.85 -16.87 -0.58
CA SER A 498 14.18 -17.28 0.79
C SER A 498 15.01 -18.55 0.79
N ILE A 499 16.00 -18.60 1.68
CA ILE A 499 16.81 -19.81 1.94
C ILE A 499 16.26 -20.56 3.17
N SER A 500 15.47 -19.87 4.00
CA SER A 500 14.81 -20.43 5.18
C SER A 500 13.32 -20.67 4.95
N TYR A 501 12.86 -21.84 5.36
CA TYR A 501 11.48 -22.32 5.21
C TYR A 501 10.72 -22.38 6.54
N ASN A 502 11.30 -21.77 7.59
CA ASN A 502 10.74 -21.78 8.95
C ASN A 502 9.70 -20.66 9.16
N LEU A 503 9.55 -19.75 8.19
CA LEU A 503 8.58 -18.67 8.25
C LEU A 503 7.19 -19.15 7.76
N PRO A 504 6.08 -18.68 8.35
CA PRO A 504 4.74 -19.06 7.91
C PRO A 504 4.49 -18.79 6.41
N SER A 505 5.12 -17.76 5.85
CA SER A 505 4.99 -17.35 4.45
C SER A 505 5.65 -18.32 3.45
N SER A 506 6.59 -19.16 3.88
CA SER A 506 7.34 -20.10 3.03
C SER A 506 7.27 -21.56 3.51
N SER A 507 6.48 -21.85 4.55
CA SER A 507 6.33 -23.20 5.13
C SER A 507 5.85 -24.24 4.11
N HIS A 508 4.98 -23.86 3.18
CA HIS A 508 4.46 -24.69 2.10
C HIS A 508 5.53 -25.14 1.08
N LEU A 509 6.72 -24.51 1.08
CA LEU A 509 7.85 -24.88 0.23
C LEU A 509 8.82 -25.87 0.88
N LYS A 510 8.68 -26.13 2.20
CA LYS A 510 9.67 -26.88 2.99
C LYS A 510 9.93 -28.28 2.43
N GLU A 511 8.90 -29.05 2.14
CA GLU A 511 9.03 -30.41 1.63
C GLU A 511 9.68 -30.45 0.24
N ALA A 512 9.27 -29.56 -0.65
CA ALA A 512 9.85 -29.43 -1.98
C ALA A 512 11.33 -29.02 -1.92
N ALA A 513 11.69 -28.10 -1.02
CA ALA A 513 13.06 -27.68 -0.81
C ALA A 513 13.95 -28.82 -0.31
N VAL A 514 13.50 -29.59 0.69
CA VAL A 514 14.24 -30.75 1.22
C VAL A 514 14.44 -31.81 0.12
N SER A 515 13.41 -32.04 -0.70
CA SER A 515 13.49 -32.96 -1.84
C SER A 515 14.54 -32.51 -2.86
N ALA A 516 14.49 -31.25 -3.27
CA ALA A 516 15.43 -30.67 -4.23
C ALA A 516 16.88 -30.69 -3.70
N GLU A 517 17.07 -30.39 -2.42
CA GLU A 517 18.38 -30.45 -1.77
C GLU A 517 18.93 -31.89 -1.74
N LYS A 518 18.10 -32.86 -1.36
CA LYS A 518 18.48 -34.27 -1.34
C LYS A 518 18.87 -34.75 -2.74
N TRP A 519 18.08 -34.42 -3.75
CA TRP A 519 18.37 -34.74 -5.14
C TRP A 519 19.70 -34.12 -5.60
N ALA A 520 19.94 -32.85 -5.27
CA ALA A 520 21.15 -32.15 -5.69
C ALA A 520 22.42 -32.75 -5.08
N LYS A 521 22.35 -33.21 -3.82
CA LYS A 521 23.46 -33.95 -3.18
C LYS A 521 23.76 -35.27 -3.88
N MET A 522 22.74 -35.96 -4.38
CA MET A 522 22.89 -37.24 -5.09
C MET A 522 23.25 -37.10 -6.57
N SER A 523 22.99 -35.93 -7.18
CA SER A 523 23.04 -35.72 -8.63
C SER A 523 24.11 -34.71 -9.08
N TYR A 524 25.26 -34.68 -8.41
CA TYR A 524 26.33 -33.70 -8.67
C TYR A 524 26.79 -33.67 -10.14
N SER A 525 27.00 -34.85 -10.74
CA SER A 525 27.45 -34.97 -12.14
C SER A 525 26.43 -34.38 -13.12
N THR A 526 25.13 -34.57 -12.86
CA THR A 526 24.02 -34.01 -13.62
C THR A 526 23.98 -32.49 -13.53
N ILE A 527 24.17 -31.92 -12.33
CA ILE A 527 24.23 -30.47 -12.12
C ILE A 527 25.41 -29.85 -12.88
N GLN A 528 26.56 -30.51 -12.89
CA GLN A 528 27.73 -30.04 -13.65
C GLN A 528 27.49 -30.06 -15.16
N LYS A 529 26.82 -31.08 -15.69
CA LYS A 529 26.40 -31.12 -17.10
C LYS A 529 25.43 -29.96 -17.43
N MET A 530 24.46 -29.68 -16.56
CA MET A 530 23.53 -28.56 -16.72
C MET A 530 24.24 -27.20 -16.69
N ARG A 531 25.23 -27.01 -15.81
CA ARG A 531 26.06 -25.80 -15.77
C ARG A 531 26.81 -25.56 -17.08
N LYS A 532 27.52 -26.59 -17.58
CA LYS A 532 28.29 -26.50 -18.83
C LYS A 532 27.41 -26.16 -20.03
N ARG A 533 26.21 -26.74 -20.11
CA ARG A 533 25.27 -26.45 -21.20
C ARG A 533 24.89 -24.96 -21.27
N ARG A 534 24.67 -24.31 -20.12
CA ARG A 534 24.33 -22.88 -20.11
C ARG A 534 25.44 -21.99 -20.67
N CYS A 535 26.70 -22.31 -20.37
CA CYS A 535 27.84 -21.50 -20.83
C CYS A 535 27.83 -21.33 -22.36
N TYR A 536 27.45 -22.35 -23.12
CA TYR A 536 27.32 -22.26 -24.58
C TYR A 536 26.24 -21.26 -25.02
N TYR A 537 25.04 -21.29 -24.43
CA TYR A 537 23.92 -20.45 -24.87
C TYR A 537 23.96 -19.00 -24.35
N THR A 538 24.65 -18.75 -23.22
CA THR A 538 24.85 -17.38 -22.72
C THR A 538 25.94 -16.62 -23.48
N ILE A 539 26.83 -17.32 -24.19
CA ILE A 539 27.89 -16.69 -25.00
C ILE A 539 27.35 -16.26 -26.38
N GLU A 540 26.32 -16.94 -26.92
CA GLU A 540 25.80 -16.65 -28.26
C GLU A 540 24.55 -15.74 -28.30
N ASN A 541 23.72 -15.66 -27.25
CA ASN A 541 22.40 -14.98 -27.31
C ASN A 541 22.19 -13.80 -26.35
N VAL A 542 23.24 -13.25 -25.73
CA VAL A 542 23.12 -12.02 -24.90
C VAL A 542 23.01 -10.75 -25.76
N ALA A 543 23.12 -10.87 -27.07
CA ALA A 543 22.82 -9.80 -28.02
C ALA A 543 21.63 -10.20 -28.89
N LEU A 544 20.40 -10.02 -28.40
CA LEU A 544 19.23 -9.57 -29.18
C LEU A 544 17.99 -9.52 -28.26
N PRO A 545 17.18 -8.45 -28.33
CA PRO A 545 15.94 -8.35 -27.58
C PRO A 545 14.88 -9.27 -28.19
N LEU A 546 14.20 -10.06 -27.35
CA LEU A 546 12.92 -10.72 -27.64
C LEU A 546 11.76 -9.80 -27.28
#